data_AF-A0A0K8S4A3-F1
#
_entry.id   AF-A0A0K8S4A3-F1
#
_cell.length_a   1.000
_cell.length_b   1.000
_cell.length_c   1.000
_cell.angle_alpha   90.00
_cell.angle_beta   90.00
_cell.angle_gamma   90.00
#
_symmetry.space_group_name_H-M   'P 1'
#
loop_
_entity.id
_entity.type
_entity.pdbx_description
1 polymer ?
#
loop_
_entity_poly.entity_id
_entity_poly.type
_entity_poly.pdbx_seq_one_letter_code
_entity_poly.pdbx_strand_id
1 'polypeptide(L)'
;MVNSLNDSYLTKALKISAKVLYYLTRYQKFLTASGFKFENIHVIVKLMWVLKEYPQIVADAKKGEVAFGTLDTWLLYKFHDKMHMTDYSSASATAMFDPFQMTWMYPVLRILGIPAQ
;
A
#
# COMPACT_ATOMS: atom_id res chain seq x y z
N MET A 1 -12.45 -11.07 0.20
CA MET A 1 -11.55 -10.10 -0.47
C MET A 1 -10.07 -10.52 -0.37
N VAL A 2 -9.53 -10.81 0.81
CA VAL A 2 -8.11 -11.21 0.93
C VAL A 2 -7.77 -12.49 0.16
N ASN A 3 -8.59 -13.55 0.30
CA ASN A 3 -8.34 -14.80 -0.43
C ASN A 3 -8.37 -14.57 -1.94
N SER A 4 -9.39 -13.86 -2.45
CA SER A 4 -9.46 -13.50 -3.87
C SER A 4 -8.27 -12.66 -4.36
N LEU A 5 -7.70 -11.79 -3.52
CA LEU A 5 -6.49 -11.03 -3.86
C LEU A 5 -5.26 -11.93 -3.94
N ASN A 6 -5.09 -12.85 -3.00
CA ASN A 6 -3.96 -13.79 -2.99
C ASN A 6 -4.06 -14.82 -4.13
N ASP A 7 -5.27 -15.24 -4.49
CA ASP A 7 -5.53 -16.23 -5.55
C ASP A 7 -5.50 -15.64 -6.97
N SER A 8 -5.54 -14.32 -7.07
CA SER A 8 -5.50 -13.58 -8.34
C SER A 8 -4.25 -13.91 -9.16
N TYR A 9 -4.45 -14.06 -10.47
CA TYR A 9 -3.37 -14.24 -11.45
C TYR A 9 -2.34 -13.10 -11.39
N LEU A 10 -2.80 -11.89 -11.13
CA LEU A 10 -1.94 -10.71 -11.02
C LEU A 10 -0.96 -10.84 -9.85
N THR A 11 -1.44 -11.26 -8.67
CA THR A 11 -0.61 -11.45 -7.48
C THR A 11 0.38 -12.61 -7.68
N LYS A 12 -0.07 -13.72 -8.30
CA LYS A 12 0.81 -14.84 -8.65
C LYS A 12 1.91 -14.41 -9.63
N ALA A 13 1.55 -13.65 -10.67
CA ALA A 13 2.50 -13.10 -11.63
C ALA A 13 3.52 -12.16 -10.98
N LEU A 14 3.08 -11.27 -10.07
CA LEU A 14 3.95 -10.38 -9.30
C LEU A 14 4.95 -11.13 -8.42
N LYS A 15 4.52 -12.23 -7.78
CA LYS A 15 5.43 -13.07 -6.96
C LYS A 15 6.47 -13.78 -7.81
N ILE A 16 6.06 -14.32 -8.95
CA ILE A 16 6.97 -15.00 -9.89
C ILE A 16 7.97 -14.00 -10.45
N SER A 17 7.52 -12.81 -10.88
CA SER A 17 8.41 -11.78 -11.41
C SER A 17 9.39 -11.29 -10.35
N ALA A 18 8.95 -11.09 -9.10
CA ALA A 18 9.84 -10.77 -7.98
C ALA A 18 10.87 -11.88 -7.76
N LYS A 19 10.48 -13.16 -7.80
CA LYS A 19 11.42 -14.27 -7.65
C LYS A 19 12.45 -14.32 -8.79
N VAL A 20 12.03 -14.07 -10.04
CA VAL A 20 12.94 -13.98 -11.19
C VAL A 20 13.91 -12.81 -11.03
N LEU A 21 13.41 -11.63 -10.64
CA LEU A 21 14.25 -10.45 -10.37
C LEU A 21 15.25 -10.72 -9.24
N TYR A 22 14.86 -11.46 -8.21
CA TYR A 22 15.79 -11.88 -7.17
C TYR A 22 16.90 -12.78 -7.71
N TYR A 23 16.59 -13.77 -8.57
CA TYR A 23 17.64 -14.62 -9.15
C TYR A 23 18.60 -13.86 -10.06
N LEU A 24 18.11 -12.86 -10.79
CA LEU A 24 18.92 -12.03 -11.68
C LEU A 24 19.78 -11.02 -10.93
N THR A 25 19.21 -10.35 -9.93
CA THR A 25 19.86 -9.21 -9.27
C THR A 25 20.47 -9.55 -7.91
N ARG A 26 19.98 -10.61 -7.25
CA ARG A 26 20.30 -11.00 -5.86
C ARG A 26 19.92 -9.97 -4.78
N TYR A 27 19.08 -8.99 -5.10
CA TYR A 27 18.59 -8.01 -4.14
C TYR A 27 17.51 -8.60 -3.23
N GLN A 28 17.75 -8.57 -1.92
CA GLN A 28 16.88 -9.21 -0.92
C GLN A 28 15.43 -8.68 -0.90
N LYS A 29 15.25 -7.41 -1.28
CA LYS A 29 13.92 -6.78 -1.47
C LYS A 29 13.00 -7.66 -2.32
N PHE A 30 13.50 -8.22 -3.41
CA PHE A 30 12.69 -9.03 -4.32
C PHE A 30 12.37 -10.41 -3.75
N LEU A 31 13.26 -10.98 -2.95
CA LEU A 31 12.97 -12.23 -2.23
C LEU A 31 11.84 -12.02 -1.22
N THR A 32 11.92 -10.97 -0.42
CA THR A 32 10.86 -10.61 0.55
C THR A 32 9.53 -10.35 -0.16
N ALA A 33 9.54 -9.59 -1.27
CA ALA A 33 8.35 -9.32 -2.07
C ALA A 33 7.73 -10.61 -2.65
N SER A 34 8.55 -11.57 -3.08
CA SER A 34 8.04 -12.84 -3.63
C SER A 34 7.27 -13.70 -2.60
N GLY A 35 7.64 -13.58 -1.32
CA GLY A 35 6.99 -14.28 -0.21
C GLY A 35 5.78 -13.55 0.37
N PHE A 36 5.54 -12.29 -0.02
CA PHE A 36 4.50 -11.45 0.59
C PHE A 36 3.09 -12.04 0.41
N LYS A 37 2.26 -11.99 1.45
CA LYS A 37 0.86 -12.46 1.40
C LYS A 37 -0.04 -11.37 1.96
N PHE A 38 -1.15 -11.09 1.28
CA PHE A 38 -2.15 -10.19 1.83
C PHE A 38 -2.86 -10.87 3.00
N GLU A 39 -3.03 -10.14 4.09
CA GLU A 39 -3.69 -10.59 5.31
C GLU A 39 -4.67 -9.51 5.79
N ASN A 40 -5.68 -9.90 6.57
CA ASN A 40 -6.70 -8.97 7.07
C ASN A 40 -6.14 -7.89 8.01
N ILE A 41 -4.96 -8.13 8.58
CA ILE A 41 -4.29 -7.15 9.44
C ILE A 41 -3.76 -5.96 8.64
N HIS A 42 -3.43 -6.16 7.36
CA HIS A 42 -2.85 -5.11 6.52
C HIS A 42 -3.87 -4.01 6.21
N VAL A 43 -3.46 -2.77 6.45
CA VAL A 43 -4.30 -1.58 6.24
C VAL A 43 -4.68 -1.42 4.77
N ILE A 44 -3.78 -1.75 3.84
CA ILE A 44 -4.03 -1.69 2.40
C ILE A 44 -5.31 -2.44 1.98
N VAL A 45 -5.60 -3.59 2.58
CA VAL A 45 -6.78 -4.41 2.26
C VAL A 45 -8.06 -3.67 2.69
N LYS A 46 -8.03 -3.07 3.87
CA LYS A 46 -9.16 -2.29 4.41
C LYS A 46 -9.39 -1.05 3.54
N LEU A 47 -8.33 -0.36 3.15
CA LEU A 47 -8.39 0.80 2.26
C LEU A 47 -8.99 0.43 0.91
N MET A 48 -8.52 -0.66 0.27
CA MET A 48 -9.09 -1.12 -1.00
C MET A 48 -10.58 -1.44 -0.89
N TRP A 49 -11.02 -2.02 0.23
CA TRP A 49 -12.44 -2.29 0.46
C TRP A 49 -13.24 -0.99 0.54
N VAL A 50 -12.77 0.00 1.30
CA VAL A 50 -13.41 1.33 1.40
C VAL A 50 -13.51 2.01 0.04
N LEU A 51 -12.43 2.01 -0.75
CA LEU A 51 -12.43 2.63 -2.08
C LEU A 51 -13.37 1.92 -3.06
N LYS A 52 -13.58 0.61 -2.90
CA LYS A 52 -14.54 -0.16 -3.69
C LYS A 52 -15.98 0.14 -3.30
N GLU A 53 -16.26 0.26 -2.01
CA GLU A 53 -17.60 0.50 -1.47
C GLU A 53 -18.06 1.94 -1.66
N TYR A 54 -17.13 2.90 -1.61
CA TYR A 54 -17.38 4.33 -1.72
C TYR A 54 -16.60 4.96 -2.88
N PRO A 55 -17.02 4.75 -4.15
CA PRO A 55 -16.32 5.25 -5.33
C PRO A 55 -16.13 6.77 -5.36
N GLN A 56 -17.03 7.53 -4.71
CA GLN A 56 -16.92 8.99 -4.58
C GLN A 56 -15.61 9.42 -3.91
N ILE A 57 -15.11 8.63 -2.95
CA ILE A 57 -13.84 8.91 -2.26
C ILE A 57 -12.68 8.92 -3.25
N VAL A 58 -12.71 8.07 -4.28
CA VAL A 58 -11.67 8.05 -5.32
C VAL A 58 -11.71 9.34 -6.16
N ALA A 59 -12.91 9.85 -6.44
CA ALA A 59 -13.06 11.11 -7.18
C ALA A 59 -12.57 12.30 -6.35
N ASP A 60 -12.92 12.35 -5.08
CA ASP A 60 -12.49 13.41 -4.16
C ASP A 60 -10.99 13.33 -3.89
N ALA A 61 -10.43 12.11 -3.84
CA ALA A 61 -8.99 11.91 -3.71
C ALA A 61 -8.25 12.51 -4.90
N LYS A 62 -8.76 12.35 -6.12
CA LYS A 62 -8.17 12.98 -7.32
C LYS A 62 -8.22 14.50 -7.30
N LYS A 63 -9.18 15.10 -6.58
CA LYS A 63 -9.26 16.55 -6.37
C LYS A 63 -8.40 17.06 -5.21
N GLY A 64 -7.81 16.16 -4.41
CA GLY A 64 -7.07 16.53 -3.20
C GLY A 64 -7.99 16.93 -2.03
N GLU A 65 -9.27 16.56 -2.06
CA GLU A 65 -10.25 16.88 -1.02
C GLU A 65 -10.24 15.88 0.14
N VAL A 66 -9.63 14.72 -0.07
CA VAL A 66 -9.46 13.66 0.94
C VAL A 66 -8.04 13.14 0.95
N ALA A 67 -7.58 12.74 2.14
CA ALA A 67 -6.26 12.16 2.34
C ALA A 67 -6.37 10.88 3.19
N PHE A 68 -5.50 9.91 2.90
CA PHE A 68 -5.35 8.71 3.72
C PHE A 68 -4.28 8.94 4.79
N GLY A 69 -4.48 8.42 6.00
CA GLY A 69 -3.48 8.42 7.05
C GLY A 69 -3.79 7.37 8.12
N THR A 70 -2.75 6.91 8.80
CA THR A 70 -2.88 6.12 10.04
C THR A 70 -3.25 7.05 11.22
N LEU A 71 -3.42 6.48 12.41
CA LEU A 71 -3.91 7.24 13.57
C LEU A 71 -2.97 8.41 13.94
N ASP A 72 -1.65 8.19 13.85
CA ASP A 72 -0.62 9.22 14.02
C ASP A 72 -0.80 10.38 13.03
N THR A 73 -1.00 10.09 11.75
CA THR A 73 -1.26 11.12 10.72
C THR A 73 -2.53 11.89 11.03
N TRP A 74 -3.57 11.21 11.50
CA TRP A 74 -4.82 11.88 11.85
C TRP A 74 -4.66 12.80 13.05
N LEU A 75 -3.94 12.37 14.08
CA LEU A 75 -3.65 13.17 15.26
C LEU A 75 -2.79 14.38 14.91
N LEU A 76 -1.75 14.21 14.09
CA LEU A 76 -0.93 15.33 13.60
C LEU A 76 -1.76 16.32 12.80
N TYR A 77 -2.60 15.84 11.90
CA TYR A 77 -3.50 16.71 11.14
C TYR A 77 -4.45 17.50 12.05
N LYS A 78 -4.95 16.88 13.12
CA LYS A 78 -5.89 17.52 14.06
C LYS A 78 -5.26 18.52 15.01
N PHE A 79 -4.06 18.21 15.50
CA PHE A 79 -3.43 18.96 16.58
C PHE A 79 -2.24 19.81 16.14
N HIS A 80 -1.78 19.67 14.89
CA HIS A 80 -0.58 20.34 14.40
C HIS A 80 -0.77 20.90 12.99
N ASP A 81 -1.38 22.09 12.89
CA ASP A 81 -1.52 22.90 11.67
C ASP A 81 -1.89 22.11 10.39
N LYS A 82 -2.80 21.13 10.50
CA LYS A 82 -3.23 20.29 9.38
C LYS A 82 -2.07 19.56 8.66
N MET A 83 -0.98 19.28 9.38
CA MET A 83 0.18 18.58 8.88
C MET A 83 -0.18 17.14 8.52
N HIS A 84 -0.07 16.79 7.24
CA HIS A 84 -0.31 15.44 6.74
C HIS A 84 1.01 14.67 6.61
N MET A 85 1.43 14.04 7.71
CA MET A 85 2.69 13.30 7.79
C MET A 85 2.52 12.02 8.60
N THR A 86 3.41 11.06 8.40
CA THR A 86 3.50 9.81 9.18
C THR A 86 4.96 9.47 9.41
N ASP A 87 5.25 8.72 10.47
CA ASP A 87 6.59 8.17 10.70
C ASP A 87 6.79 6.84 9.96
N TYR A 88 8.04 6.41 9.82
CA TYR A 88 8.37 5.17 9.12
C TYR A 88 7.78 3.91 9.77
N SER A 89 7.61 3.90 11.08
CA SER A 89 7.06 2.75 11.82
C SER A 89 5.56 2.60 11.50
N SER A 90 4.81 3.70 11.56
CA SER A 90 3.40 3.74 11.20
C SER A 90 3.19 3.45 9.71
N ALA A 91 4.02 4.02 8.82
CA ALA A 91 3.98 3.72 7.39
C ALA A 91 4.23 2.23 7.10
N SER A 92 5.19 1.60 7.78
CA SER A 92 5.52 0.18 7.58
C SER A 92 4.36 -0.76 7.92
N ALA A 93 3.53 -0.40 8.90
CA ALA A 93 2.35 -1.19 9.29
C ALA A 93 1.23 -1.18 8.23
N THR A 94 1.29 -0.29 7.24
CA THR A 94 0.23 -0.18 6.22
C THR A 94 0.29 -1.26 5.15
N ALA A 95 1.43 -1.94 5.01
CA ALA A 95 1.79 -2.80 3.87
C ALA A 95 1.81 -2.08 2.50
N MET A 96 1.92 -0.74 2.51
CA MET A 96 2.07 0.12 1.31
C MET A 96 3.47 0.73 1.21
N PHE A 97 4.32 0.50 2.21
CA PHE A 97 5.63 1.11 2.37
C PHE A 97 6.75 0.08 2.12
N ASP A 98 7.80 0.48 1.43
CA ASP A 98 9.00 -0.32 1.19
C ASP A 98 10.07 0.01 2.25
N PRO A 99 10.35 -0.90 3.20
CA PRO A 99 11.34 -0.66 4.24
C PRO A 99 12.79 -0.66 3.72
N PHE A 100 13.06 -1.21 2.52
CA PHE A 100 14.41 -1.21 1.95
C PHE A 100 14.78 0.14 1.33
N GLN A 101 13.80 0.84 0.76
CA GLN A 101 14.00 2.14 0.10
C GLN A 101 13.49 3.31 0.94
N MET A 102 12.77 3.03 2.02
CA MET A 102 12.08 4.02 2.85
C MET A 102 11.09 4.89 2.05
N THR A 103 10.38 4.28 1.08
CA THR A 103 9.41 5.00 0.23
C THR A 103 8.10 4.23 0.09
N TRP A 104 7.04 4.92 -0.33
CA TRP A 104 5.79 4.27 -0.72
C TRP A 104 5.96 3.43 -1.99
N MET A 105 5.33 2.26 -2.03
CA MET A 105 5.37 1.33 -3.17
C MET A 105 4.41 1.78 -4.30
N TYR A 106 4.62 2.98 -4.85
CA TYR A 106 3.77 3.59 -5.88
C TYR A 106 3.36 2.64 -7.03
N PRO A 107 4.26 1.80 -7.61
CA PRO A 107 3.87 0.88 -8.67
C PRO A 107 2.82 -0.14 -8.19
N VAL A 108 2.97 -0.66 -6.97
CA VAL A 108 2.04 -1.63 -6.37
C VAL A 108 0.70 -0.96 -6.07
N LEU A 109 0.72 0.25 -5.51
CA LEU A 109 -0.48 1.04 -5.23
C LEU A 109 -1.29 1.29 -6.50
N ARG A 110 -0.63 1.67 -7.59
CA ARG A 110 -1.28 1.88 -8.90
C ARG A 110 -1.93 0.61 -9.43
N ILE A 111 -1.24 -0.53 -9.32
CA ILE A 111 -1.79 -1.83 -9.74
C ILE A 111 -3.03 -2.21 -8.92
N LEU A 112 -3.04 -1.87 -7.62
CA LEU A 112 -4.17 -2.11 -6.73
C LEU A 112 -5.28 -1.05 -6.84
N GLY A 113 -5.14 -0.07 -7.73
CA GLY A 113 -6.11 0.99 -7.95
C GLY A 113 -6.17 2.03 -6.83
N ILE A 114 -5.14 2.12 -5.99
CA ILE A 114 -5.04 3.11 -4.92
C ILE A 114 -4.46 4.40 -5.52
N PRO A 115 -5.18 5.54 -5.44
CA PRO A 115 -4.65 6.82 -5.90
C PRO A 115 -3.48 7.22 -5.01
N ALA A 116 -2.33 7.45 -5.61
CA ALA A 116 -1.15 7.97 -4.94
C ALA A 116 -0.75 9.27 -5.63
N GLN A 117 -0.73 10.35 -4.86
CA GLN A 117 -0.25 11.67 -5.26
C GLN A 117 1.22 11.83 -4.86
#